data_AF-A0A7W1SFZ8-F1
#
_entry.id   AF-A0A7W1SFZ8-F1
#
_cell.length_a   1.000
_cell.length_b   1.000
_cell.length_c   1.000
_cell.angle_alpha   90.00
_cell.angle_beta   90.00
_cell.angle_gamma   90.00
#
_symmetry.space_group_name_H-M   'P 1'
#
loop_
_entity.id
_entity.type
_entity.pdbx_description
1 polymer ?
#
loop_
_entity_poly.entity_id
_entity_poly.type
_entity_poly.pdbx_seq_one_letter_code
_entity_poly.pdbx_strand_id
1 'polypeptide(L)'
;MSIRPLRNAFVPLLSLAVLTLCSVTGITGWAAGTYNDLLGVYREFRALATPDVRDGVPDYTPAAMARQAQSLAALRARLDAIDDSAWPVSQRVDYMIVLAEMRGLEFQHRVIRPWERDPAFYSPTNLGFGPKMHGAFGVPELPLDAERVPILKAQLEAVPSVYAQARANLTDARGDLARLGIVQKRIERNVFNRLAQAAAQHHPELVAAAEAARDASAGFMTWLESIEATRPAHGGVSKDEYNWFLRNVMLFPYSWDELLTIGEREWQRSMVFLKLEEHRHRGIPMI
;
A
#
# COMPACT_ATOMS: atom_id res chain seq x y z
N MET A 1 48.55 51.12 -46.98
CA MET A 1 49.81 50.78 -47.67
C MET A 1 50.08 49.30 -47.37
N SER A 2 49.51 48.37 -48.13
CA SER A 2 50.01 47.85 -49.43
C SER A 2 51.29 47.01 -49.16
N ILE A 3 51.48 45.75 -49.58
CA ILE A 3 51.35 45.18 -50.93
C ILE A 3 51.39 43.62 -50.81
N ARG A 4 50.44 42.92 -51.44
CA ARG A 4 50.45 41.49 -51.92
C ARG A 4 51.43 41.36 -53.13
N PRO A 5 51.61 40.25 -53.91
CA PRO A 5 51.41 38.79 -53.77
C PRO A 5 52.56 37.97 -54.45
N LEU A 6 52.38 36.66 -54.66
CA LEU A 6 52.54 35.90 -55.94
C LEU A 6 52.27 34.41 -55.62
N ARG A 7 51.15 33.79 -56.03
CA ARG A 7 50.68 33.30 -57.36
C ARG A 7 51.17 31.88 -57.71
N ASN A 8 50.22 31.14 -58.31
CA ASN A 8 50.30 29.92 -59.12
C ASN A 8 50.00 28.62 -58.35
N ALA A 9 49.17 27.67 -58.83
CA ALA A 9 48.35 27.59 -60.04
C ALA A 9 47.24 26.53 -59.85
N PHE A 10 46.20 26.66 -60.66
CA PHE A 10 45.10 25.73 -60.92
C PHE A 10 45.56 24.30 -61.29
N VAL A 11 44.78 23.28 -60.91
CA VAL A 11 43.92 22.44 -61.79
C VAL A 11 43.10 21.48 -60.90
N PRO A 12 41.78 21.26 -61.16
CA PRO A 12 40.90 20.48 -60.30
C PRO A 12 40.83 19.00 -60.74
N LEU A 13 40.67 18.09 -59.78
CA LEU A 13 40.16 16.74 -60.06
C LEU A 13 38.79 16.60 -59.38
N LEU A 14 37.75 16.52 -60.21
CA LEU A 14 36.42 16.06 -59.82
C LEU A 14 36.54 14.68 -59.17
N SER A 15 36.15 14.57 -57.91
CA SER A 15 35.80 13.28 -57.30
C SER A 15 34.36 13.38 -56.84
N LEU A 16 33.50 12.70 -57.61
CA LEU A 16 32.07 12.56 -57.41
C LEU A 16 31.84 11.68 -56.17
N ALA A 17 31.72 12.31 -54.99
CA ALA A 17 31.31 11.61 -53.78
C ALA A 17 29.80 11.38 -53.83
N VAL A 18 29.42 10.12 -54.11
CA VAL A 18 28.04 9.64 -53.96
C VAL A 18 27.70 9.69 -52.47
N LEU A 19 26.94 10.72 -52.07
CA LEU A 19 26.26 10.75 -50.78
C LEU A 19 25.15 9.71 -50.81
N THR A 20 25.43 8.53 -50.28
CA THR A 20 24.40 7.56 -49.91
C THR A 20 23.62 8.17 -48.73
N LEU A 21 22.48 8.80 -49.01
CA LEU A 21 21.49 9.11 -47.98
C LEU A 21 21.01 7.76 -47.41
N CYS A 22 21.58 7.35 -46.27
CA CYS A 22 20.92 6.43 -45.37
C CYS A 22 19.71 7.17 -44.82
N SER A 23 18.55 6.95 -45.45
CA SER A 23 17.25 7.23 -44.86
C SER A 23 17.11 6.37 -43.62
N VAL A 24 17.56 6.86 -42.47
CA VAL A 24 17.16 6.32 -41.17
C VAL A 24 15.74 6.81 -40.94
N THR A 25 14.78 6.18 -41.61
CA THR A 25 13.38 6.19 -41.18
C THR A 25 13.25 5.23 -40.01
N GLY A 26 13.87 5.59 -38.90
CA GLY A 26 13.53 5.07 -37.59
C GLY A 26 12.46 5.98 -37.00
N ILE A 27 11.25 5.96 -37.57
CA ILE A 27 10.09 6.29 -36.74
C ILE A 27 9.99 5.08 -35.83
N THR A 28 10.52 5.16 -34.62
CA THR A 28 10.06 4.31 -33.52
C THR A 28 8.62 4.73 -33.28
N GLY A 29 7.72 4.24 -34.12
CA GLY A 29 6.30 4.27 -33.85
C GLY A 29 6.15 3.44 -32.59
N TRP A 30 5.76 4.08 -31.49
CA TRP A 30 5.28 3.36 -30.34
C TRP A 30 4.12 2.52 -30.87
N ALA A 31 4.27 1.20 -30.88
CA ALA A 31 3.16 0.34 -31.26
C ALA A 31 2.01 0.70 -30.31
N ALA A 32 0.85 1.08 -30.87
CA ALA A 32 -0.31 1.40 -30.05
C ALA A 32 -0.55 0.22 -29.11
N GLY A 33 -0.45 0.47 -27.79
CA GLY A 33 -0.70 -0.55 -26.80
C GLY A 33 -2.15 -1.02 -26.98
N THR A 34 -2.36 -2.32 -26.90
CA THR A 34 -3.70 -2.90 -26.97
C THR A 34 -4.33 -2.89 -25.57
N TYR A 35 -5.65 -2.89 -25.50
CA TYR A 35 -6.35 -3.06 -24.23
C TYR A 35 -5.96 -4.38 -23.52
N ASN A 36 -5.61 -5.42 -24.29
CA ASN A 36 -5.11 -6.67 -23.74
C ASN A 36 -3.74 -6.52 -23.04
N ASP A 37 -2.90 -5.57 -23.46
CA ASP A 37 -1.63 -5.28 -22.79
C ASP A 37 -1.88 -4.69 -21.40
N LEU A 38 -2.86 -3.79 -21.26
CA LEU A 38 -3.29 -3.27 -19.95
C LEU A 38 -3.79 -4.41 -19.06
N LEU A 39 -4.64 -5.31 -19.57
CA LEU A 39 -5.13 -6.46 -18.81
C LEU A 39 -4.01 -7.44 -18.41
N GLY A 40 -2.96 -7.56 -19.25
CA GLY A 40 -1.75 -8.32 -18.93
C GLY A 40 -1.02 -7.70 -17.74
N VAL A 41 -0.67 -6.42 -17.84
CA VAL A 41 0.02 -5.69 -16.77
C VAL A 41 -0.80 -5.70 -15.47
N TYR A 42 -2.10 -5.50 -15.55
CA TYR A 42 -2.98 -5.52 -14.38
C TYR A 42 -2.96 -6.88 -13.67
N ARG A 43 -3.08 -7.99 -14.40
CA ARG A 43 -3.03 -9.33 -13.81
C ARG A 43 -1.69 -9.61 -13.14
N GLU A 44 -0.59 -9.24 -13.78
CA GLU A 44 0.75 -9.35 -13.19
C GLU A 44 0.89 -8.48 -11.94
N PHE A 45 0.36 -7.26 -11.96
CA PHE A 45 0.35 -6.37 -10.80
C PHE A 45 -0.45 -6.95 -9.63
N ARG A 46 -1.65 -7.51 -9.87
CA ARG A 46 -2.45 -8.14 -8.81
C ARG A 46 -1.76 -9.34 -8.18
N ALA A 47 -1.05 -10.14 -8.99
CA ALA A 47 -0.22 -11.22 -8.49
C ALA A 47 0.96 -10.67 -7.66
N LEU A 48 1.65 -9.64 -8.16
CA LEU A 48 2.77 -9.01 -7.47
C LEU A 48 2.38 -8.37 -6.13
N ALA A 49 1.22 -7.72 -6.05
CA ALA A 49 0.74 -7.04 -4.85
C ALA A 49 0.43 -8.02 -3.71
N THR A 50 0.21 -9.30 -4.02
CA THR A 50 -0.01 -10.36 -3.04
C THR A 50 1.35 -10.90 -2.59
N PRO A 51 1.68 -10.88 -1.29
CA PRO A 51 2.94 -11.45 -0.81
C PRO A 51 2.93 -12.97 -0.91
N ASP A 52 4.12 -13.56 -1.11
CA ASP A 52 4.30 -15.00 -0.95
C ASP A 52 3.95 -15.41 0.48
N VAL A 53 3.30 -16.56 0.64
CA VAL A 53 2.93 -17.12 1.96
C VAL A 53 3.65 -18.44 2.17
N ARG A 54 4.32 -18.58 3.32
CA ARG A 54 4.99 -19.82 3.73
C ARG A 54 4.49 -20.21 5.12
N ASP A 55 3.99 -21.43 5.25
CA ASP A 55 3.46 -21.96 6.51
C ASP A 55 2.43 -21.03 7.19
N GLY A 56 1.55 -20.42 6.38
CA GLY A 56 0.53 -19.47 6.85
C GLY A 56 1.05 -18.08 7.17
N VAL A 57 2.34 -17.81 6.99
CA VAL A 57 2.97 -16.51 7.27
C VAL A 57 3.29 -15.80 5.94
N PRO A 58 2.69 -14.63 5.65
CA PRO A 58 3.08 -13.83 4.49
C PRO A 58 4.48 -13.24 4.69
N ASP A 59 5.27 -13.24 3.61
CA ASP A 59 6.66 -12.77 3.61
C ASP A 59 6.73 -11.25 3.39
N TYR A 60 6.87 -10.51 4.49
CA TYR A 60 7.16 -9.07 4.50
C TYR A 60 8.62 -8.78 4.83
N THR A 61 9.53 -9.75 4.69
CA THR A 61 10.94 -9.52 4.97
C THR A 61 11.51 -8.40 4.09
N PRO A 62 12.56 -7.68 4.54
CA PRO A 62 13.18 -6.64 3.74
C PRO A 62 13.57 -7.11 2.32
N ALA A 63 14.03 -8.36 2.20
CA ALA A 63 14.38 -8.93 0.90
C ALA A 63 13.14 -9.15 0.00
N ALA A 64 12.02 -9.60 0.54
CA ALA A 64 10.78 -9.76 -0.21
C ALA A 64 10.21 -8.41 -0.66
N MET A 65 10.18 -7.42 0.24
CA MET A 65 9.70 -6.08 -0.08
C MET A 65 10.59 -5.36 -1.11
N ALA A 66 11.92 -5.54 -1.03
CA ALA A 66 12.84 -5.01 -2.05
C ALA A 66 12.60 -5.63 -3.44
N ARG A 67 12.39 -6.96 -3.51
CA ARG A 67 12.03 -7.62 -4.78
C ARG A 67 10.69 -7.12 -5.31
N GLN A 68 9.68 -6.96 -4.43
CA GLN A 68 8.37 -6.46 -4.83
C GLN A 68 8.47 -5.03 -5.40
N ALA A 69 9.23 -4.15 -4.75
CA ALA A 69 9.46 -2.78 -5.22
C ALA A 69 10.15 -2.75 -6.60
N GLN A 70 11.16 -3.59 -6.82
CA GLN A 70 11.85 -3.67 -8.12
C GLN A 70 10.91 -4.15 -9.24
N SER A 71 10.15 -5.22 -8.98
CA SER A 71 9.16 -5.74 -9.92
C SER A 71 8.05 -4.72 -10.21
N LEU A 72 7.63 -3.96 -9.20
CA LEU A 72 6.63 -2.90 -9.36
C LEU A 72 7.14 -1.81 -10.29
N ALA A 73 8.40 -1.38 -10.15
CA ALA A 73 9.01 -0.40 -11.03
C ALA A 73 9.05 -0.89 -12.49
N ALA A 74 9.37 -2.17 -12.71
CA ALA A 74 9.37 -2.77 -14.05
C ALA A 74 7.95 -2.83 -14.66
N LEU A 75 6.94 -3.21 -13.87
CA LEU A 75 5.54 -3.17 -14.32
C LEU A 75 5.08 -1.74 -14.62
N ARG A 76 5.49 -0.76 -13.80
CA ARG A 76 5.12 0.64 -14.01
C ARG A 76 5.65 1.14 -15.35
N ALA A 77 6.92 0.85 -15.66
CA ALA A 77 7.52 1.20 -16.94
C ALA A 77 6.78 0.56 -18.13
N ARG A 78 6.31 -0.68 -17.99
CA ARG A 78 5.49 -1.33 -19.03
C ARG A 78 4.12 -0.67 -19.20
N LEU A 79 3.47 -0.29 -18.10
CA LEU A 79 2.21 0.47 -18.16
C LEU A 79 2.42 1.87 -18.76
N ASP A 80 3.54 2.55 -18.48
CA ASP A 80 3.90 3.85 -19.09
C ASP A 80 4.14 3.75 -20.61
N ALA A 81 4.55 2.58 -21.10
CA ALA A 81 4.80 2.35 -22.52
C ALA A 81 3.53 2.16 -23.35
N ILE A 82 2.37 1.95 -22.71
CA ILE A 82 1.08 1.81 -23.39
C ILE A 82 0.58 3.21 -23.77
N ASP A 83 0.47 3.47 -25.08
CA ASP A 83 -0.20 4.66 -25.61
C ASP A 83 -1.72 4.46 -25.62
N ASP A 84 -2.41 5.11 -24.68
CA ASP A 84 -3.87 5.09 -24.53
C ASP A 84 -4.57 6.29 -25.21
N SER A 85 -3.83 7.17 -25.90
CA SER A 85 -4.35 8.46 -26.39
C SER A 85 -5.53 8.32 -27.35
N ALA A 86 -5.54 7.25 -28.15
CA ALA A 86 -6.60 6.94 -29.12
C ALA A 86 -7.72 6.04 -28.56
N TRP A 87 -7.65 5.64 -27.28
CA TRP A 87 -8.63 4.71 -26.71
C TRP A 87 -9.97 5.39 -26.38
N PRO A 88 -11.08 4.64 -26.40
CA PRO A 88 -12.34 5.09 -25.82
C PRO A 88 -12.17 5.56 -24.38
N VAL A 89 -12.97 6.55 -23.94
CA VAL A 89 -12.90 7.11 -22.59
C VAL A 89 -12.95 6.05 -21.50
N SER A 90 -13.79 5.02 -21.64
CA SER A 90 -13.90 3.93 -20.66
C SER A 90 -12.58 3.18 -20.46
N GLN A 91 -11.85 2.87 -21.53
CA GLN A 91 -10.56 2.17 -21.44
C GLN A 91 -9.46 3.06 -20.86
N ARG A 92 -9.51 4.38 -21.12
CA ARG A 92 -8.60 5.35 -20.48
C ARG A 92 -8.89 5.49 -18.98
N VAL A 93 -10.15 5.38 -18.58
CA VAL A 93 -10.52 5.30 -17.16
C VAL A 93 -9.93 4.05 -16.52
N ASP A 94 -10.04 2.89 -17.17
CA ASP A 94 -9.44 1.64 -16.67
C ASP A 94 -7.91 1.76 -16.55
N TYR A 95 -7.24 2.35 -17.55
CA TYR A 95 -5.81 2.66 -17.49
C TYR A 95 -5.47 3.51 -16.25
N MET A 96 -6.22 4.59 -16.03
CA MET A 96 -5.98 5.50 -14.90
C MET A 96 -6.22 4.83 -13.55
N ILE A 97 -7.17 3.90 -13.45
CA ILE A 97 -7.39 3.11 -12.23
C ILE A 97 -6.20 2.19 -11.97
N VAL A 98 -5.73 1.45 -12.97
CA VAL A 98 -4.53 0.58 -12.82
C VAL A 98 -3.31 1.41 -12.40
N LEU A 99 -3.12 2.57 -13.03
CA LEU A 99 -2.07 3.51 -12.65
C LEU A 99 -2.18 3.97 -11.19
N ALA A 100 -3.38 4.35 -10.76
CA ALA A 100 -3.63 4.78 -9.38
C ALA A 100 -3.35 3.66 -8.37
N GLU A 101 -3.75 2.41 -8.65
CA GLU A 101 -3.47 1.28 -7.77
C GLU A 101 -1.96 0.99 -7.65
N MET A 102 -1.23 1.02 -8.77
CA MET A 102 0.22 0.80 -8.78
C MET A 102 0.97 1.89 -8.00
N ARG A 103 0.55 3.16 -8.16
CA ARG A 103 1.05 4.29 -7.35
C ARG A 103 0.70 4.14 -5.88
N GLY A 104 -0.45 3.53 -5.57
CA GLY A 104 -0.80 3.14 -4.21
C GLY A 104 0.24 2.21 -3.60
N LEU A 105 0.59 1.11 -4.28
CA LEU A 105 1.62 0.19 -3.80
C LEU A 105 3.01 0.85 -3.75
N GLU A 106 3.35 1.68 -4.73
CA GLU A 106 4.60 2.46 -4.74
C GLU A 106 4.69 3.36 -3.50
N PHE A 107 3.59 4.05 -3.17
CA PHE A 107 3.48 4.86 -1.96
C PHE A 107 3.67 4.04 -0.68
N GLN A 108 3.21 2.79 -0.67
CA GLN A 108 3.47 1.88 0.44
C GLN A 108 4.97 1.62 0.62
N HIS A 109 5.68 1.34 -0.48
CA HIS A 109 7.13 1.10 -0.45
C HIS A 109 7.94 2.34 -0.12
N ARG A 110 7.57 3.48 -0.69
CA ARG A 110 8.37 4.71 -0.62
C ARG A 110 8.11 5.50 0.66
N VAL A 111 6.85 5.55 1.13
CA VAL A 111 6.43 6.52 2.14
C VAL A 111 5.96 5.87 3.43
N ILE A 112 4.86 5.10 3.39
CA ILE A 112 4.22 4.63 4.63
C ILE A 112 4.90 3.39 5.24
N ARG A 113 5.48 2.50 4.41
CA ARG A 113 6.24 1.30 4.79
C ARG A 113 5.63 0.55 5.99
N PRO A 114 4.37 0.08 5.89
CA PRO A 114 3.64 -0.42 7.06
C PRO A 114 4.32 -1.63 7.72
N TRP A 115 4.95 -2.51 6.93
CA TRP A 115 5.74 -3.64 7.43
C TRP A 115 6.97 -3.22 8.26
N GLU A 116 7.48 -2.01 8.07
CA GLU A 116 8.66 -1.50 8.78
C GLU A 116 8.29 -0.57 9.95
N ARG A 117 7.17 0.16 9.81
CA ARG A 117 6.82 1.31 10.65
C ARG A 117 5.61 1.09 11.55
N ASP A 118 4.69 0.21 11.17
CA ASP A 118 3.38 0.06 11.82
C ASP A 118 3.23 -1.32 12.49
N PRO A 119 3.36 -1.41 13.82
CA PRO A 119 3.09 -2.66 14.53
C PRO A 119 1.66 -3.20 14.40
N ALA A 120 0.67 -2.34 14.14
CA ALA A 120 -0.72 -2.74 13.97
C ALA A 120 -0.99 -3.45 12.64
N PHE A 121 -0.11 -3.24 11.64
CA PHE A 121 -0.13 -3.94 10.36
C PHE A 121 -0.03 -5.47 10.54
N TYR A 122 0.82 -5.92 11.46
CA TYR A 122 1.01 -7.33 11.81
C TYR A 122 -0.16 -7.85 12.64
N SER A 123 -1.32 -8.00 12.03
CA SER A 123 -2.57 -8.46 12.64
C SER A 123 -2.99 -9.80 12.05
N PRO A 124 -2.84 -10.91 12.77
CA PRO A 124 -3.35 -12.21 12.32
C PRO A 124 -4.87 -12.25 12.21
N THR A 125 -5.57 -11.43 12.98
CA THR A 125 -7.04 -11.36 12.91
C THR A 125 -7.49 -10.17 12.09
N ASN A 126 -8.63 -10.31 11.41
CA ASN A 126 -9.31 -9.20 10.74
C ASN A 126 -10.19 -8.43 11.74
N LEU A 127 -9.57 -7.97 12.83
CA LEU A 127 -10.20 -7.17 13.88
C LEU A 127 -9.46 -5.84 14.07
N GLY A 128 -10.20 -4.81 14.48
CA GLY A 128 -9.66 -3.49 14.74
C GLY A 128 -9.49 -2.63 13.50
N PHE A 129 -8.83 -1.48 13.67
CA PHE A 129 -8.69 -0.45 12.65
C PHE A 129 -7.37 -0.58 11.88
N GLY A 130 -7.27 0.10 10.73
CA GLY A 130 -6.05 0.20 9.93
C GLY A 130 -5.81 -0.96 8.96
N PRO A 131 -4.78 -0.84 8.10
CA PRO A 131 -4.39 -1.90 7.18
C PRO A 131 -3.97 -3.16 7.93
N LYS A 132 -4.31 -4.32 7.37
CA LYS A 132 -3.97 -5.63 7.92
C LYS A 132 -3.02 -6.34 6.97
N MET A 133 -2.11 -7.12 7.52
CA MET A 133 -1.32 -8.05 6.74
C MET A 133 -2.25 -8.98 5.93
N HIS A 134 -1.81 -9.35 4.73
CA HIS A 134 -2.42 -10.42 3.94
C HIS A 134 -2.68 -11.67 4.79
N GLY A 135 -3.80 -12.36 4.55
CA GLY A 135 -4.16 -13.58 5.27
C GLY A 135 -4.72 -13.36 6.67
N ALA A 136 -4.95 -12.12 7.11
CA ALA A 136 -5.65 -11.84 8.36
C ALA A 136 -7.05 -12.48 8.34
N PHE A 137 -7.36 -13.32 9.34
CA PHE A 137 -8.57 -14.14 9.35
C PHE A 137 -9.65 -13.58 10.27
N GLY A 138 -10.91 -13.74 9.86
CA GLY A 138 -12.05 -13.46 10.75
C GLY A 138 -12.10 -14.50 11.86
N VAL A 139 -12.14 -14.06 13.12
CA VAL A 139 -12.27 -14.97 14.26
C VAL A 139 -13.71 -15.48 14.30
N PRO A 140 -13.95 -16.79 14.12
CA PRO A 140 -15.31 -17.29 14.02
C PRO A 140 -15.92 -17.57 15.39
N GLU A 141 -17.24 -17.72 15.42
CA GLU A 141 -17.95 -18.32 16.54
C GLU A 141 -17.83 -19.85 16.47
N LEU A 142 -17.81 -20.50 17.64
CA LEU A 142 -17.80 -21.96 17.76
C LEU A 142 -19.21 -22.45 18.18
N PRO A 143 -19.62 -23.67 17.77
CA PRO A 143 -18.84 -24.68 17.06
C PRO A 143 -18.69 -24.41 15.54
N LEU A 144 -17.61 -24.95 14.95
CA LEU A 144 -17.35 -24.94 13.51
C LEU A 144 -17.73 -26.25 12.85
N ASP A 145 -18.00 -26.17 11.55
CA ASP A 145 -18.04 -27.34 10.67
C ASP A 145 -16.66 -28.01 10.59
N ALA A 146 -16.63 -29.34 10.49
CA ALA A 146 -15.40 -30.14 10.53
C ALA A 146 -14.34 -29.70 9.49
N GLU A 147 -14.78 -29.25 8.31
CA GLU A 147 -13.89 -28.76 7.24
C GLU A 147 -13.16 -27.46 7.60
N ARG A 148 -13.72 -26.64 8.51
CA ARG A 148 -13.17 -25.34 8.90
C ARG A 148 -12.20 -25.44 10.07
N VAL A 149 -12.27 -26.51 10.86
CA VAL A 149 -11.37 -26.77 11.99
C VAL A 149 -9.89 -26.78 11.58
N PRO A 150 -9.44 -27.56 10.57
CA PRO A 150 -8.03 -27.56 10.18
C PRO A 150 -7.56 -26.20 9.63
N ILE A 151 -8.44 -25.44 8.98
CA ILE A 151 -8.13 -24.09 8.47
C ILE A 151 -7.85 -23.13 9.64
N LEU A 152 -8.75 -23.08 10.62
CA LEU A 152 -8.55 -22.24 11.81
C LEU A 152 -7.33 -22.69 12.61
N LYS A 153 -7.09 -24.01 12.73
CA LYS A 153 -5.91 -24.55 13.40
C LYS A 153 -4.62 -24.02 12.77
N ALA A 154 -4.48 -24.14 11.45
CA ALA A 154 -3.31 -23.65 10.72
C ALA A 154 -3.13 -22.12 10.87
N GLN A 155 -4.23 -21.36 10.83
CA GLN A 155 -4.22 -19.91 11.05
C GLN A 155 -3.72 -19.54 12.46
N LEU A 156 -4.18 -20.25 13.50
CA LEU A 156 -3.75 -20.04 14.88
C LEU A 156 -2.28 -20.44 15.09
N GLU A 157 -1.85 -21.55 14.47
CA GLU A 157 -0.47 -22.05 14.55
C GLU A 157 0.54 -21.11 13.85
N ALA A 158 0.10 -20.32 12.87
CA ALA A 158 0.94 -19.31 12.20
C ALA A 158 1.17 -18.04 13.06
N VAL A 159 0.29 -17.75 14.03
CA VAL A 159 0.31 -16.49 14.82
C VAL A 159 1.67 -16.22 15.49
N PRO A 160 2.33 -17.17 16.17
CA PRO A 160 3.63 -16.92 16.78
C PRO A 160 4.70 -16.51 15.77
N SER A 161 4.73 -17.17 14.60
CA SER A 161 5.69 -16.88 13.53
C SER A 161 5.45 -15.53 12.88
N VAL A 162 4.18 -15.11 12.75
CA VAL A 162 3.82 -13.74 12.32
C VAL A 162 4.46 -12.70 13.24
N TYR A 163 4.35 -12.86 14.57
CA TYR A 163 4.92 -11.89 15.51
C TYR A 163 6.44 -11.95 15.61
N ALA A 164 7.04 -13.13 15.41
CA ALA A 164 8.48 -13.23 15.28
C ALA A 164 9.00 -12.43 14.08
N GLN A 165 8.33 -12.55 12.92
CA GLN A 165 8.64 -11.76 11.74
C GLN A 165 8.42 -10.26 11.98
N ALA A 166 7.31 -9.88 12.63
CA ALA A 166 7.00 -8.49 12.95
C ALA A 166 8.16 -7.82 13.72
N ARG A 167 8.69 -8.48 14.75
CA ARG A 167 9.82 -7.94 15.54
C ARG A 167 11.08 -7.74 14.69
N ALA A 168 11.33 -8.62 13.72
CA ALA A 168 12.49 -8.50 12.83
C ALA A 168 12.33 -7.38 11.79
N ASN A 169 11.10 -7.17 11.30
CA ASN A 169 10.83 -6.21 10.24
C ASN A 169 10.59 -4.78 10.75
N LEU A 170 10.17 -4.61 12.00
CA LEU A 170 9.84 -3.31 12.61
C LEU A 170 11.10 -2.49 12.97
N THR A 171 11.95 -2.20 11.98
CA THR A 171 13.22 -1.47 12.14
C THR A 171 13.02 0.05 12.30
N ASP A 172 11.89 0.59 11.84
CA ASP A 172 11.54 2.02 11.92
C ASP A 172 10.15 2.24 12.54
N ALA A 173 9.81 1.41 13.54
CA ALA A 173 8.54 1.49 14.25
C ALA A 173 8.31 2.90 14.83
N ARG A 174 7.05 3.37 14.77
CA ARG A 174 6.63 4.70 15.24
C ARG A 174 5.85 4.59 16.55
N GLY A 175 6.09 5.54 17.46
CA GLY A 175 5.59 5.48 18.84
C GLY A 175 4.06 5.53 18.93
N ASP A 176 3.41 6.44 18.18
CA ASP A 176 1.96 6.50 18.07
C ASP A 176 1.33 5.23 17.47
N LEU A 177 1.93 4.67 16.42
CA LEU A 177 1.49 3.42 15.81
C LEU A 177 1.73 2.22 16.75
N ALA A 178 2.83 2.20 17.49
CA ALA A 178 3.09 1.21 18.53
C ALA A 178 2.05 1.28 19.66
N ARG A 179 1.66 2.48 20.08
CA ARG A 179 0.58 2.69 21.06
C ARG A 179 -0.75 2.10 20.58
N LEU A 180 -1.11 2.35 19.32
CA LEU A 180 -2.30 1.74 18.72
C LEU A 180 -2.15 0.20 18.62
N GLY A 181 -0.97 -0.28 18.25
CA GLY A 181 -0.62 -1.69 18.24
C GLY A 181 -0.84 -2.36 19.60
N ILE A 182 -0.38 -1.75 20.70
CA ILE A 182 -0.57 -2.26 22.08
C ILE A 182 -2.06 -2.41 22.40
N VAL A 183 -2.89 -1.42 22.06
CA VAL A 183 -4.34 -1.49 22.26
C VAL A 183 -4.94 -2.65 21.47
N GLN A 184 -4.55 -2.79 20.20
CA GLN A 184 -5.01 -3.88 19.35
C GLN A 184 -4.57 -5.27 19.87
N LYS A 185 -3.32 -5.43 20.31
CA LYS A 185 -2.81 -6.70 20.84
C LYS A 185 -3.47 -7.12 22.14
N ARG A 186 -3.91 -6.15 22.96
CA ARG A 186 -4.75 -6.41 24.13
C ARG A 186 -6.09 -7.03 23.73
N ILE A 187 -6.72 -6.51 22.67
CA ILE A 187 -7.99 -7.05 22.14
C ILE A 187 -7.76 -8.46 21.59
N GLU A 188 -6.75 -8.64 20.73
CA GLU A 188 -6.44 -9.95 20.12
C GLU A 188 -6.12 -11.02 21.17
N ARG A 189 -5.31 -10.69 22.19
CA ARG A 189 -5.06 -11.58 23.33
C ARG A 189 -6.37 -12.03 23.99
N ASN A 190 -7.29 -11.10 24.26
CA ASN A 190 -8.58 -11.43 24.88
C ASN A 190 -9.46 -12.27 23.95
N VAL A 191 -9.40 -12.02 22.64
CA VAL A 191 -10.11 -12.79 21.62
C VAL A 191 -9.60 -14.23 21.56
N PHE A 192 -8.28 -14.42 21.47
CA PHE A 192 -7.69 -15.77 21.49
C PHE A 192 -7.95 -16.51 22.81
N ASN A 193 -7.95 -15.80 23.94
CA ASN A 193 -8.32 -16.40 25.22
C ASN A 193 -9.77 -16.91 25.25
N ARG A 194 -10.73 -16.11 24.73
CA ARG A 194 -12.12 -16.56 24.62
C ARG A 194 -12.28 -17.70 23.62
N LEU A 195 -11.55 -17.65 22.52
CA LEU A 195 -11.56 -18.72 21.52
C LEU A 195 -11.05 -20.04 22.12
N ALA A 196 -9.97 -20.02 22.90
CA ALA A 196 -9.46 -21.20 23.60
C ALA A 196 -10.49 -21.78 24.59
N GLN A 197 -11.18 -20.92 25.35
CA GLN A 197 -12.23 -21.34 26.29
C GLN A 197 -13.42 -21.99 25.58
N ALA A 198 -13.88 -21.42 24.47
CA ALA A 198 -14.96 -21.99 23.67
C ALA A 198 -14.51 -23.29 22.97
N ALA A 199 -13.26 -23.34 22.48
CA ALA A 199 -12.68 -24.52 21.85
C ALA A 199 -12.62 -25.70 22.81
N ALA A 200 -12.34 -25.48 24.10
CA ALA A 200 -12.33 -26.56 25.10
C ALA A 200 -13.67 -27.31 25.21
N GLN A 201 -14.78 -26.69 24.83
CA GLN A 201 -16.12 -27.30 24.89
C GLN A 201 -16.50 -28.08 23.61
N HIS A 202 -16.00 -27.64 22.45
CA HIS A 202 -16.51 -28.10 21.15
C HIS A 202 -15.43 -28.60 20.18
N HIS A 203 -14.20 -28.10 20.30
CA HIS A 203 -13.06 -28.35 19.40
C HIS A 203 -11.74 -28.41 20.20
N PRO A 204 -11.53 -29.40 21.11
CA PRO A 204 -10.34 -29.47 21.97
C PRO A 204 -9.00 -29.42 21.22
N GLU A 205 -8.97 -29.88 19.96
CA GLU A 205 -7.80 -29.85 19.06
C GLU A 205 -7.31 -28.42 18.70
N LEU A 206 -8.14 -27.41 18.90
CA LEU A 206 -7.83 -25.99 18.67
C LEU A 206 -7.26 -25.30 19.91
N VAL A 207 -7.45 -25.87 21.11
CA VAL A 207 -7.13 -25.20 22.39
C VAL A 207 -5.66 -24.79 22.45
N ALA A 208 -4.74 -25.73 22.21
CA ALA A 208 -3.31 -25.47 22.27
C ALA A 208 -2.86 -24.37 21.28
N ALA A 209 -3.41 -24.38 20.06
CA ALA A 209 -3.10 -23.37 19.05
C ALA A 209 -3.65 -21.99 19.44
N ALA A 210 -4.87 -21.93 19.98
CA ALA A 210 -5.49 -20.69 20.47
C ALA A 210 -4.74 -20.10 21.67
N GLU A 211 -4.26 -20.94 22.60
CA GLU A 211 -3.44 -20.51 23.73
C GLU A 211 -2.07 -20.01 23.26
N ALA A 212 -1.42 -20.69 22.33
CA ALA A 212 -0.16 -20.23 21.74
C ALA A 212 -0.33 -18.86 21.03
N ALA A 213 -1.43 -18.66 20.30
CA ALA A 213 -1.76 -17.39 19.67
C ALA A 213 -2.02 -16.27 20.70
N ARG A 214 -2.71 -16.58 21.81
CA ARG A 214 -2.90 -15.67 22.95
C ARG A 214 -1.56 -15.24 23.54
N ASP A 215 -0.69 -16.20 23.83
CA ASP A 215 0.59 -15.96 24.51
C ASP A 215 1.57 -15.21 23.60
N ALA A 216 1.58 -15.53 22.30
CA ALA A 216 2.36 -14.78 21.32
C ALA A 216 1.87 -13.33 21.19
N SER A 217 0.55 -13.10 21.20
CA SER A 217 -0.02 -11.74 21.20
C SER A 217 0.35 -10.96 22.46
N ALA A 218 0.31 -11.60 23.63
CA ALA A 218 0.75 -11.00 24.89
C ALA A 218 2.25 -10.68 24.87
N GLY A 219 3.08 -11.60 24.40
CA GLY A 219 4.52 -11.39 24.29
C GLY A 219 4.86 -10.27 23.30
N PHE A 220 4.16 -10.18 22.17
CA PHE A 220 4.35 -9.08 21.22
C PHE A 220 3.92 -7.74 21.82
N MET A 221 2.79 -7.69 22.54
CA MET A 221 2.34 -6.51 23.27
C MET A 221 3.40 -6.00 24.27
N THR A 222 3.95 -6.89 25.11
CA THR A 222 5.00 -6.52 26.08
C THR A 222 6.27 -6.00 25.39
N TRP A 223 6.63 -6.56 24.23
CA TRP A 223 7.74 -6.04 23.43
C TRP A 223 7.42 -4.65 22.86
N LEU A 224 6.19 -4.38 22.43
CA LEU A 224 5.79 -3.04 22.00
C LEU A 224 5.86 -2.02 23.13
N GLU A 225 5.37 -2.39 24.33
CA GLU A 225 5.44 -1.57 25.53
C GLU A 225 6.89 -1.20 25.90
N SER A 226 7.86 -2.09 25.63
CA SER A 226 9.27 -1.82 25.92
C SER A 226 9.94 -0.90 24.90
N ILE A 227 9.45 -0.83 23.66
CA ILE A 227 10.03 0.02 22.62
C ILE A 227 9.30 1.36 22.43
N GLU A 228 7.99 1.46 22.74
CA GLU A 228 7.10 2.58 22.39
C GLU A 228 7.73 3.95 22.69
N ALA A 229 8.16 4.17 23.93
CA ALA A 229 8.70 5.45 24.40
C ALA A 229 10.07 5.82 23.79
N THR A 230 10.79 4.83 23.24
CA THR A 230 12.11 5.03 22.63
C THR A 230 12.05 5.28 21.12
N ARG A 231 10.88 5.09 20.51
CA ARG A 231 10.67 5.30 19.08
C ARG A 231 10.31 6.75 18.77
N PRO A 232 10.53 7.23 17.53
CA PRO A 232 10.03 8.52 17.09
C PRO A 232 8.51 8.62 17.34
N ALA A 233 8.06 9.72 17.97
CA ALA A 233 6.71 9.82 18.51
C ALA A 233 5.60 9.75 17.45
N HIS A 234 5.87 10.20 16.22
CA HIS A 234 4.86 10.34 15.18
C HIS A 234 5.20 9.54 13.93
N GLY A 235 4.18 8.83 13.42
CA GLY A 235 4.22 8.05 12.18
C GLY A 235 3.62 8.74 10.96
N GLY A 236 3.13 9.98 11.10
CA GLY A 236 2.53 10.76 10.02
C GLY A 236 3.43 10.95 8.80
N VAL A 237 2.81 11.31 7.67
CA VAL A 237 3.49 11.64 6.41
C VAL A 237 3.59 13.16 6.24
N SER A 238 4.50 13.62 5.37
CA SER A 238 4.56 15.04 5.03
C SER A 238 3.31 15.47 4.26
N LYS A 239 3.03 16.77 4.28
CA LYS A 239 1.94 17.37 3.50
C LYS A 239 2.14 17.17 2.00
N ASP A 240 3.37 17.23 1.51
CA ASP A 240 3.70 17.01 0.10
C ASP A 240 3.39 15.57 -0.32
N GLU A 241 3.78 14.59 0.49
CA GLU A 241 3.45 13.18 0.22
C GLU A 241 1.95 12.92 0.32
N TYR A 242 1.26 13.58 1.26
CA TYR A 242 -0.20 13.48 1.37
C TYR A 242 -0.90 14.08 0.14
N ASN A 243 -0.47 15.26 -0.33
CA ASN A 243 -0.98 15.87 -1.56
C ASN A 243 -0.70 14.99 -2.77
N TRP A 244 0.50 14.40 -2.85
CA TRP A 244 0.83 13.45 -3.91
C TRP A 244 -0.11 12.26 -3.89
N PHE A 245 -0.37 11.67 -2.71
CA PHE A 245 -1.28 10.55 -2.55
C PHE A 245 -2.72 10.90 -2.97
N LEU A 246 -3.24 12.04 -2.50
CA LEU A 246 -4.57 12.52 -2.89
C LEU A 246 -4.71 12.63 -4.41
N ARG A 247 -3.72 13.25 -5.06
CA ARG A 247 -3.75 13.49 -6.51
C ARG A 247 -3.56 12.21 -7.33
N ASN A 248 -2.61 11.36 -6.94
CA ASN A 248 -2.10 10.30 -7.80
C ASN A 248 -2.67 8.93 -7.48
N VAL A 249 -3.21 8.72 -6.27
CA VAL A 249 -3.79 7.46 -5.82
C VAL A 249 -5.31 7.62 -5.62
N MET A 250 -5.75 8.60 -4.84
CA MET A 250 -7.18 8.84 -4.63
C MET A 250 -7.86 9.55 -5.80
N LEU A 251 -7.07 10.04 -6.76
CA LEU A 251 -7.51 10.84 -7.91
C LEU A 251 -8.36 12.05 -7.50
N PHE A 252 -8.10 12.57 -6.29
CA PHE A 252 -8.78 13.73 -5.75
C PHE A 252 -8.21 15.02 -6.36
N PRO A 253 -9.05 15.97 -6.77
CA PRO A 253 -8.58 17.18 -7.43
C PRO A 253 -8.03 18.22 -6.46
N TYR A 254 -8.30 18.07 -5.16
CA TYR A 254 -7.95 19.03 -4.12
C TYR A 254 -6.71 18.62 -3.33
N SER A 255 -5.92 19.61 -2.96
CA SER A 255 -4.84 19.52 -1.98
C SER A 255 -5.38 19.44 -0.55
N TRP A 256 -4.51 19.09 0.40
CA TRP A 256 -4.78 19.12 1.82
C TRP A 256 -5.33 20.47 2.29
N ASP A 257 -4.80 21.60 1.81
CA ASP A 257 -5.23 22.94 2.24
C ASP A 257 -6.65 23.25 1.76
N GLU A 258 -6.95 22.87 0.53
CA GLU A 258 -8.28 23.04 -0.06
C GLU A 258 -9.28 22.14 0.67
N LEU A 259 -8.91 20.89 0.98
CA LEU A 259 -9.73 19.99 1.77
C LEU A 259 -10.00 20.53 3.17
N LEU A 260 -8.99 21.06 3.86
CA LEU A 260 -9.18 21.68 5.17
C LEU A 260 -10.11 22.88 5.06
N THR A 261 -9.91 23.75 4.08
CA THR A 261 -10.75 24.93 3.85
C THR A 261 -12.21 24.54 3.59
N ILE A 262 -12.45 23.53 2.76
CA ILE A 262 -13.78 23.00 2.48
C ILE A 262 -14.39 22.41 3.77
N GLY A 263 -13.62 21.57 4.48
CA GLY A 263 -14.06 20.93 5.72
C GLY A 263 -14.44 21.93 6.81
N GLU A 264 -13.63 22.97 7.02
CA GLU A 264 -13.90 24.03 8.00
C GLU A 264 -15.17 24.82 7.64
N ARG A 265 -15.38 25.14 6.36
CA ARG A 265 -16.61 25.81 5.91
C ARG A 265 -17.83 24.95 6.14
N GLU A 266 -17.75 23.66 5.84
CA GLU A 266 -18.85 22.72 6.02
C GLU A 266 -19.16 22.47 7.50
N TRP A 267 -18.13 22.42 8.33
CA TRP A 267 -18.27 22.38 9.79
C TRP A 267 -18.99 23.62 10.31
N GLN A 268 -18.53 24.82 9.95
CA GLN A 268 -19.15 26.08 10.36
C GLN A 268 -20.63 26.15 9.93
N ARG A 269 -20.92 25.77 8.68
CA ARG A 269 -22.29 25.68 8.16
C ARG A 269 -23.15 24.74 9.01
N SER A 270 -22.66 23.53 9.27
CA SER A 270 -23.37 22.53 10.07
C SER A 270 -23.66 23.02 11.50
N MET A 271 -22.69 23.70 12.12
CA MET A 271 -22.86 24.29 13.45
C MET A 271 -23.91 25.40 13.46
N VAL A 272 -23.95 26.26 12.44
CA VAL A 272 -24.99 27.29 12.32
C VAL A 272 -26.37 26.66 12.21
N PHE A 273 -26.54 25.66 11.35
CA PHE A 273 -27.82 24.94 11.22
C PHE A 273 -28.23 24.28 12.54
N LEU A 274 -27.30 23.61 13.23
CA LEU A 274 -27.56 23.03 14.55
C LEU A 274 -28.07 24.09 15.54
N LYS A 275 -27.42 25.25 15.62
CA LYS A 275 -27.84 26.31 16.54
C LYS A 275 -29.18 26.94 16.18
N LEU A 276 -29.50 27.04 14.90
CA LEU A 276 -30.84 27.48 14.46
C LEU A 276 -31.92 26.46 14.86
N GLU A 277 -31.66 25.17 14.72
CA GLU A 277 -32.59 24.12 15.12
C GLU A 277 -32.75 24.02 16.65
N GLU A 278 -31.65 24.08 17.40
CA GLU A 278 -31.69 24.17 18.87
C GLU A 278 -32.52 25.38 19.31
N HIS A 279 -32.33 26.53 18.68
CA HIS A 279 -33.10 27.73 19.01
C HIS A 279 -34.58 27.59 18.66
N ARG A 280 -34.91 27.01 17.49
CA ARG A 280 -36.30 26.74 17.08
C ARG A 280 -37.00 25.82 18.08
N HIS A 281 -36.31 24.79 18.55
CA HIS A 281 -36.85 23.75 19.43
C HIS A 281 -36.53 23.97 20.91
N ARG A 282 -36.09 25.16 21.32
CA ARG A 282 -35.69 25.48 22.71
C ARG A 282 -36.74 25.20 23.79
N GLY A 283 -38.01 25.06 23.40
CA GLY A 283 -39.13 24.72 24.30
C GLY A 283 -39.44 23.22 24.38
N ILE A 284 -38.72 22.37 23.64
CA ILE A 284 -38.90 20.92 23.62
C ILE A 284 -37.75 20.29 24.42
N PRO A 285 -38.02 19.38 25.37
CA PRO A 285 -36.96 18.66 26.07
C PRO A 285 -36.05 17.89 25.10
N MET A 286 -34.73 17.94 25.29
CA MET A 286 -33.83 17.01 24.61
C MET A 286 -34.09 15.59 25.11
N ILE A 287 -34.24 14.65 24.18
CA ILE A 287 -34.35 13.21 24.44
C ILE A 287 -32.97 12.58 24.28
#